data_AF-A0AAE5TW27-F1
#
_entry.id   AF-A0AAE5TW27-F1
#
_cell.length_a   1.000
_cell.length_b   1.000
_cell.length_c   1.000
_cell.angle_alpha   90.00
_cell.angle_beta   90.00
_cell.angle_gamma   90.00
#
_symmetry.space_group_name_H-M   'P 1'
#
loop_
_entity.id
_entity.type
_entity.pdbx_description
1 polymer ?
#
loop_
_entity_poly.entity_id
_entity_poly.type
_entity_poly.pdbx_seq_one_letter_code
_entity_poly.pdbx_strand_id
1 'polypeptide(L)'
;MPNTSVPAAAEGAPIFQDPLLILIREYRLALADFERNHPREDVAGADAYADATYGPFLARLQQWCGPATSMEGAIEALRLCMEDEFAIRRTDTVDRMVAAALAFLEKQATRHGDQAKQPMTYGDLENPICELVSMARVAEELLDQVFEAAPPKGGFITVSLNRDQIDAYSFAYKNVLDRAIDLKQAFYAAAYARHWS
;
A
#
# COMPACT_ATOMS: atom_id res chain seq x y z
N MET A 1 -8.61 18.92 52.48
CA MET A 1 -8.24 17.54 52.08
C MET A 1 -8.63 17.35 50.62
N PRO A 2 -7.85 16.58 49.85
CA PRO A 2 -7.67 16.75 48.40
C PRO A 2 -8.79 16.17 47.53
N ASN A 3 -8.75 16.61 46.27
CA ASN A 3 -9.66 16.32 45.17
C ASN A 3 -9.76 14.83 44.77
N THR A 4 -10.99 14.48 44.40
CA THR A 4 -11.47 13.50 43.40
C THR A 4 -10.43 12.74 42.57
N SER A 5 -10.65 11.42 42.43
CA SER A 5 -10.44 10.70 41.16
C SER A 5 -11.24 9.40 41.18
N VAL A 6 -12.40 9.45 40.53
CA VAL A 6 -13.06 8.25 39.97
C VAL A 6 -12.10 7.68 38.93
N PRO A 7 -11.73 6.39 38.94
CA PRO A 7 -10.98 5.84 37.83
C PRO A 7 -11.90 5.77 36.61
N ALA A 8 -11.46 6.47 35.57
CA ALA A 8 -12.09 6.55 34.28
C ALA A 8 -12.40 5.17 33.72
N ALA A 9 -13.63 5.03 33.22
CA ALA A 9 -13.99 4.04 32.22
C ALA A 9 -13.05 4.18 31.02
N ALA A 10 -11.97 3.41 31.00
CA ALA A 10 -11.33 3.01 29.77
C ALA A 10 -12.18 1.88 29.16
N GLU A 11 -13.37 2.24 28.68
CA GLU A 11 -14.07 1.40 27.71
C GLU A 11 -13.16 1.31 26.49
N GLY A 12 -12.61 0.12 26.27
CA GLY A 12 -11.77 -0.17 25.12
C GLY A 12 -12.54 0.14 23.84
N ALA A 13 -12.08 1.16 23.12
CA ALA A 13 -12.52 1.40 21.77
C ALA A 13 -12.37 0.09 20.96
N PRO A 14 -13.39 -0.35 20.20
CA PRO A 14 -13.28 -1.54 19.39
C PRO A 14 -12.15 -1.33 18.38
N ILE A 15 -11.08 -2.11 18.51
CA ILE A 15 -10.03 -2.16 17.50
C ILE A 15 -10.68 -2.78 16.28
N PHE A 16 -11.06 -1.95 15.31
CA PHE A 16 -11.64 -2.41 14.05
C PHE A 16 -10.53 -3.03 13.21
N GLN A 17 -10.12 -4.24 13.58
CA GLN A 17 -9.09 -5.00 12.89
C GLN A 17 -9.68 -5.62 11.62
N ASP A 18 -8.89 -5.64 10.55
CA ASP A 18 -9.30 -6.17 9.27
C ASP A 18 -9.67 -7.66 9.40
N PRO A 19 -10.93 -8.05 9.14
CA PRO A 19 -11.36 -9.43 9.31
C PRO A 19 -10.55 -10.42 8.46
N LEU A 20 -10.09 -10.01 7.28
CA LEU A 20 -9.24 -10.83 6.43
C LEU A 20 -7.85 -11.00 7.06
N LEU A 21 -7.28 -9.94 7.59
CA LEU A 21 -5.98 -9.97 8.26
C LEU A 21 -5.99 -10.88 9.49
N ILE A 22 -7.05 -10.82 10.30
CA ILE A 22 -7.22 -11.71 11.46
C ILE A 22 -7.22 -13.16 10.99
N LEU A 23 -8.04 -13.47 9.98
CA LEU A 23 -8.16 -14.84 9.46
C LEU A 23 -6.84 -15.38 8.91
N ILE A 24 -6.07 -14.56 8.18
CA ILE A 24 -4.74 -14.94 7.67
C ILE A 24 -3.76 -15.22 8.82
N ARG A 25 -3.79 -14.40 9.88
CA ARG A 25 -2.94 -14.61 11.06
C ARG A 25 -3.30 -15.89 11.80
N GLU A 26 -4.59 -16.16 12.00
CA GLU A 26 -5.06 -17.39 12.63
C GLU A 26 -4.66 -18.63 11.82
N TYR A 27 -4.82 -18.57 10.49
CA TYR A 27 -4.35 -19.63 9.59
C TYR A 27 -2.86 -19.90 9.74
N ARG A 28 -2.01 -18.86 9.68
CA ARG A 28 -0.56 -19.03 9.82
C ARG A 28 -0.13 -19.54 11.19
N LEU A 29 -0.80 -19.10 12.26
CA LEU A 29 -0.53 -19.62 13.61
C LEU A 29 -0.88 -21.10 13.72
N ALA A 30 -2.03 -21.50 13.17
CA ALA A 30 -2.44 -22.90 13.13
C ALA A 30 -1.52 -23.76 12.24
N LEU A 31 -1.03 -23.22 11.13
CA LEU A 31 -0.06 -23.89 10.27
C LEU A 31 1.29 -24.08 10.97
N ALA A 32 1.78 -23.06 11.69
CA ALA A 32 3.00 -23.18 12.49
C ALA A 32 2.86 -24.20 13.64
N ASP A 33 1.66 -24.31 14.22
CA ASP A 33 1.35 -25.36 15.21
C ASP A 33 1.37 -26.75 14.57
N PHE A 34 0.76 -26.90 13.40
CA PHE A 34 0.82 -28.12 12.60
C PHE A 34 2.26 -28.53 12.31
N GLU A 35 3.09 -27.65 11.75
CA GLU A 35 4.49 -27.93 11.42
C GLU A 35 5.31 -28.42 12.63
N ARG A 36 4.97 -27.93 13.82
CA ARG A 36 5.65 -28.29 15.07
C ARG A 36 5.17 -29.61 15.66
N ASN A 37 3.87 -29.88 15.61
CA ASN A 37 3.23 -30.88 16.47
C ASN A 37 2.57 -32.05 15.74
N HIS A 38 2.48 -32.02 14.39
CA HIS A 38 1.80 -33.09 13.66
C HIS A 38 2.49 -34.46 13.80
N PRO A 39 1.73 -35.57 13.84
CA PRO A 39 2.29 -36.92 13.79
C PRO A 39 3.00 -37.17 12.45
N ARG A 40 4.34 -37.22 12.44
CA ARG A 40 5.13 -37.37 11.20
C ARG A 40 5.11 -38.77 10.58
N GLU A 41 4.91 -39.79 11.41
CA GLU A 41 4.99 -41.21 11.00
C GLU A 41 3.61 -41.81 10.71
N ASP A 42 2.53 -41.08 10.98
CA ASP A 42 1.16 -41.49 10.74
C ASP A 42 0.45 -40.48 9.84
N VAL A 43 0.31 -40.83 8.56
CA VAL A 43 -0.35 -39.99 7.56
C VAL A 43 -1.80 -39.71 7.93
N ALA A 44 -2.53 -40.70 8.45
CA ALA A 44 -3.93 -40.50 8.85
C ALA A 44 -4.04 -39.60 10.10
N GLY A 45 -3.09 -39.74 11.03
CA GLY A 45 -2.95 -38.86 12.18
C GLY A 45 -2.56 -37.42 11.80
N ALA A 46 -1.70 -37.24 10.79
CA ALA A 46 -1.36 -35.94 10.24
C ALA A 46 -2.57 -35.26 9.58
N ASP A 47 -3.33 -35.99 8.75
CA ASP A 47 -4.54 -35.45 8.11
C ASP A 47 -5.60 -35.04 9.14
N ALA A 48 -5.86 -35.89 10.15
CA ALA A 48 -6.79 -35.55 11.23
C ALA A 48 -6.32 -34.33 12.05
N TYR A 49 -5.00 -34.17 12.24
CA TYR A 49 -4.44 -33.01 12.92
C TYR A 49 -4.57 -31.75 12.06
N ALA A 50 -4.39 -31.84 10.74
CA ALA A 50 -4.62 -30.73 9.82
C ALA A 50 -6.08 -30.24 9.85
N ASP A 51 -7.03 -31.18 9.77
CA ASP A 51 -8.48 -30.90 9.83
C ASP A 51 -8.90 -30.25 11.15
N ALA A 52 -8.22 -30.58 12.26
CA ALA A 52 -8.48 -30.01 13.57
C ALA A 52 -7.80 -28.64 13.80
N THR A 53 -6.70 -28.35 13.09
CA THR A 53 -5.87 -27.16 13.33
C THR A 53 -6.09 -26.08 12.28
N TYR A 54 -5.41 -26.14 11.14
CA TYR A 54 -5.44 -25.09 10.11
C TYR A 54 -6.59 -25.26 9.12
N GLY A 55 -7.13 -26.47 8.96
CA GLY A 55 -8.20 -26.81 8.01
C GLY A 55 -9.43 -25.89 8.07
N PRO A 56 -9.99 -25.56 9.26
CA PRO A 56 -11.14 -24.67 9.37
C PRO A 56 -10.86 -23.24 8.90
N PHE A 57 -9.64 -22.73 9.13
CA PHE A 57 -9.24 -21.40 8.67
C PHE A 57 -9.00 -21.39 7.16
N LEU A 58 -8.39 -22.46 6.62
CA LEU A 58 -8.23 -22.64 5.18
C LEU A 58 -9.59 -22.70 4.46
N ALA A 59 -10.56 -23.44 5.00
CA ALA A 59 -11.91 -23.52 4.43
C ALA A 59 -12.60 -22.14 4.41
N ARG A 60 -12.39 -21.32 5.44
CA ARG A 60 -12.89 -19.93 5.47
C ARG A 60 -12.20 -19.03 4.45
N LEU A 61 -10.89 -19.16 4.27
CA LEU A 61 -10.15 -18.44 3.22
C LEU A 61 -10.62 -18.86 1.82
N GLN A 62 -10.89 -20.15 1.61
CA GLN A 62 -11.45 -20.70 0.36
C GLN A 62 -12.85 -20.18 0.05
N GLN A 63 -13.62 -19.77 1.06
CA GLN A 63 -14.98 -19.23 0.89
C GLN A 63 -15.02 -17.71 0.95
N TRP A 64 -13.86 -17.06 1.09
CA TRP A 64 -13.79 -15.61 1.28
C TRP A 64 -14.25 -14.85 0.02
N CYS A 65 -15.20 -13.93 0.19
CA CYS A 65 -15.75 -13.12 -0.89
C CYS A 65 -15.69 -11.61 -0.61
N GLY A 66 -15.23 -11.20 0.57
CA GLY A 66 -15.15 -9.80 0.96
C GLY A 66 -13.88 -9.11 0.46
N PRO A 67 -13.88 -7.78 0.28
CA PRO A 67 -12.64 -7.04 0.05
C PRO A 67 -11.79 -7.03 1.34
N ALA A 68 -10.47 -6.85 1.19
CA ALA A 68 -9.67 -6.42 2.32
C ALA A 68 -10.15 -5.05 2.83
N THR A 69 -10.06 -4.81 4.14
CA THR A 69 -10.54 -3.56 4.74
C THR A 69 -9.41 -2.62 5.14
N SER A 70 -8.17 -3.11 5.10
CA SER A 70 -6.95 -2.38 5.42
C SER A 70 -5.83 -2.66 4.40
N MET A 71 -4.86 -1.74 4.33
CA MET A 71 -3.65 -1.93 3.51
C MET A 71 -2.83 -3.13 4.00
N GLU A 72 -2.73 -3.30 5.31
CA GLU A 72 -2.02 -4.42 5.91
C GLU A 72 -2.69 -5.75 5.53
N GLY A 73 -4.02 -5.86 5.60
CA GLY A 73 -4.76 -7.04 5.18
C GLY A 73 -4.62 -7.33 3.69
N ALA A 74 -4.59 -6.31 2.82
CA ALA A 74 -4.34 -6.49 1.39
C ALA A 74 -2.91 -7.01 1.12
N ILE A 75 -1.90 -6.47 1.81
CA ILE A 75 -0.51 -6.94 1.67
C ILE A 75 -0.37 -8.38 2.16
N GLU A 76 -0.94 -8.71 3.32
CA GLU A 76 -0.85 -10.05 3.87
C GLU A 76 -1.60 -11.09 3.02
N ALA A 77 -2.72 -10.72 2.38
CA ALA A 77 -3.40 -11.57 1.41
C ALA A 77 -2.51 -11.88 0.19
N LEU A 78 -1.78 -10.90 -0.32
CA LEU A 78 -0.85 -11.10 -1.44
C LEU A 78 0.38 -11.92 -1.02
N ARG A 79 0.94 -11.67 0.16
CA ARG A 79 2.06 -12.46 0.71
C ARG A 79 1.68 -13.92 0.88
N LEU A 80 0.47 -14.17 1.39
CA LEU A 80 -0.05 -15.52 1.54
C LEU A 80 -0.07 -16.29 0.21
N CYS A 81 -0.47 -15.65 -0.89
CA CYS A 81 -0.44 -16.26 -2.23
C CYS A 81 0.98 -16.59 -2.73
N MET A 82 1.98 -15.82 -2.30
CA MET A 82 3.37 -15.99 -2.74
C MET A 82 4.10 -17.09 -1.94
N GLU A 83 3.84 -17.17 -0.64
CA GLU A 83 4.58 -17.99 0.30
C GLU A 83 4.02 -19.42 0.46
N ASP A 84 2.71 -19.62 0.30
CA ASP A 84 2.10 -20.93 0.53
C ASP A 84 2.08 -21.80 -0.75
N GLU A 85 3.12 -22.63 -0.91
CA GLU A 85 3.28 -23.52 -2.06
C GLU A 85 2.40 -24.77 -2.04
N PHE A 86 1.86 -25.17 -0.88
CA PHE A 86 1.28 -26.51 -0.70
C PHE A 86 -0.23 -26.53 -0.52
N ALA A 87 -0.82 -25.66 0.31
CA ALA A 87 -2.24 -25.74 0.65
C ALA A 87 -3.11 -24.77 -0.19
N ILE A 88 -2.58 -23.58 -0.49
CA ILE A 88 -3.36 -22.50 -1.12
C ILE A 88 -3.22 -22.53 -2.64
N ARG A 89 -2.02 -22.77 -3.19
CA ARG A 89 -1.77 -22.79 -4.64
C ARG A 89 -2.57 -23.82 -5.45
N ARG A 90 -3.06 -24.88 -4.82
CA ARG A 90 -3.87 -25.92 -5.48
C ARG A 90 -5.37 -25.62 -5.47
N THR A 91 -5.76 -24.47 -4.94
CA THR A 91 -7.17 -24.11 -4.72
C THR A 91 -7.47 -22.71 -5.24
N ASP A 92 -8.74 -22.44 -5.50
CA ASP A 92 -9.29 -21.13 -5.87
C ASP A 92 -9.12 -20.05 -4.77
N THR A 93 -8.37 -20.33 -3.71
CA THR A 93 -8.06 -19.39 -2.62
C THR A 93 -7.16 -18.26 -3.11
N VAL A 94 -6.22 -18.56 -4.00
CA VAL A 94 -5.31 -17.55 -4.58
C VAL A 94 -6.12 -16.45 -5.28
N ASP A 95 -7.04 -16.84 -6.16
CA ASP A 95 -7.88 -15.91 -6.90
C ASP A 95 -8.72 -15.03 -5.97
N ARG A 96 -9.23 -15.60 -4.88
CA ARG A 96 -10.02 -14.86 -3.87
C ARG A 96 -9.17 -13.88 -3.08
N MET A 97 -7.96 -14.24 -2.68
CA MET A 97 -7.05 -13.35 -1.96
C MET A 97 -6.57 -12.21 -2.85
N VAL A 98 -6.28 -12.50 -4.11
CA VAL A 98 -5.96 -11.48 -5.12
C VAL A 98 -7.15 -10.55 -5.34
N ALA A 99 -8.37 -11.09 -5.51
CA ALA A 99 -9.59 -10.29 -5.66
C ALA A 99 -9.84 -9.39 -4.43
N ALA A 100 -9.65 -9.92 -3.22
CA ALA A 100 -9.82 -9.16 -1.99
C ALA A 100 -8.82 -7.99 -1.87
N ALA A 101 -7.55 -8.21 -2.24
CA ALA A 101 -6.52 -7.18 -2.27
C ALA A 101 -6.78 -6.14 -3.37
N LEU A 102 -7.13 -6.58 -4.58
CA LEU A 102 -7.47 -5.70 -5.70
C LEU A 102 -8.65 -4.79 -5.37
N ALA A 103 -9.73 -5.34 -4.81
CA ALA A 103 -10.90 -4.55 -4.44
C ALA A 103 -10.58 -3.45 -3.41
N PHE A 104 -9.64 -3.70 -2.49
CA PHE A 104 -9.14 -2.67 -1.58
C PHE A 104 -8.35 -1.58 -2.33
N LEU A 105 -7.42 -1.98 -3.21
CA LEU A 105 -6.58 -1.05 -3.97
C LEU A 105 -7.38 -0.19 -4.95
N GLU A 106 -8.36 -0.77 -5.65
CA GLU A 106 -9.28 -0.04 -6.53
C GLU A 106 -10.10 0.99 -5.76
N LYS A 107 -10.55 0.63 -4.54
CA LYS A 107 -11.24 1.56 -3.64
C LYS A 107 -10.33 2.71 -3.18
N GLN A 108 -9.03 2.47 -3.00
CA GLN A 108 -8.07 3.53 -2.67
C GLN A 108 -7.76 4.42 -3.90
N ALA A 109 -7.60 3.82 -5.08
CA ALA A 109 -7.36 4.54 -6.33
C ALA A 109 -8.53 5.47 -6.70
N THR A 110 -9.77 4.99 -6.53
CA THR A 110 -10.98 5.80 -6.75
C THR A 110 -11.10 6.94 -5.73
N ARG A 111 -10.76 6.72 -4.46
CA ARG A 111 -10.71 7.80 -3.45
C ARG A 111 -9.68 8.88 -3.78
N HIS A 112 -8.48 8.49 -4.23
CA HIS A 112 -7.47 9.44 -4.69
C HIS A 112 -7.92 10.18 -5.95
N GLY A 113 -8.57 9.49 -6.89
CA GLY A 113 -9.13 10.09 -8.11
C GLY A 113 -10.31 11.04 -7.86
N ASP A 114 -11.09 10.82 -6.81
CA ASP A 114 -12.21 11.71 -6.43
C ASP A 114 -11.76 12.89 -5.54
N GLN A 115 -10.68 12.75 -4.77
CA GLN A 115 -10.02 13.90 -4.12
C GLN A 115 -9.48 14.89 -5.15
N ALA A 116 -9.03 14.43 -6.33
CA ALA A 116 -8.64 15.29 -7.44
C ALA A 116 -9.82 16.03 -8.13
N LYS A 117 -11.07 15.63 -7.86
CA LYS A 117 -12.28 16.27 -8.42
C LYS A 117 -12.95 17.29 -7.52
N GLN A 118 -12.59 17.35 -6.23
CA GLN A 118 -13.07 18.44 -5.39
C GLN A 118 -12.35 19.73 -5.80
N PRO A 119 -13.07 20.84 -6.07
CA PRO A 119 -12.43 22.11 -6.38
C PRO A 119 -11.60 22.53 -5.16
N MET A 120 -10.28 22.37 -5.25
CA MET A 120 -9.36 22.79 -4.19
C MET A 120 -9.55 24.28 -3.93
N THR A 121 -9.68 24.67 -2.68
CA THR A 121 -9.65 26.09 -2.34
C THR A 121 -8.21 26.60 -2.42
N TYR A 122 -8.01 27.91 -2.52
CA TYR A 122 -6.66 28.48 -2.62
C TYR A 122 -5.77 28.15 -1.40
N GLY A 123 -6.38 27.96 -0.22
CA GLY A 123 -5.67 27.51 0.99
C GLY A 123 -5.22 26.05 0.93
N ASP A 124 -5.90 25.22 0.13
CA ASP A 124 -5.54 23.81 -0.06
C ASP A 124 -4.39 23.62 -1.06
N LEU A 125 -4.05 24.67 -1.84
CA LEU A 125 -2.98 24.64 -2.84
C LEU A 125 -1.58 24.81 -2.24
N GLU A 126 -1.44 25.36 -1.02
CA GLU A 126 -0.15 25.66 -0.41
C GLU A 126 0.70 24.39 -0.19
N ASN A 127 0.08 23.33 0.32
CA ASN A 127 0.75 22.04 0.54
C ASN A 127 1.22 21.39 -0.79
N PRO A 128 0.35 21.21 -1.81
CA PRO A 128 0.77 20.72 -3.13
C PRO A 128 1.86 21.56 -3.80
N ILE A 129 1.84 22.90 -3.64
CA ILE A 129 2.88 23.78 -4.17
C ILE A 129 4.21 23.51 -3.45
N CYS A 130 4.21 23.43 -2.12
CA CYS A 130 5.41 23.13 -1.34
C CYS A 130 6.00 21.74 -1.69
N GLU A 131 5.15 20.73 -1.88
CA GLU A 131 5.56 19.41 -2.35
C GLU A 131 6.21 19.50 -3.74
N LEU A 132 5.57 20.19 -4.70
CA LEU A 132 6.08 20.33 -6.05
C LEU A 132 7.45 21.04 -6.07
N VAL A 133 7.62 22.10 -5.27
CA VAL A 133 8.91 22.81 -5.13
C VAL A 133 9.98 21.90 -4.55
N SER A 134 9.62 21.06 -3.57
CA SER A 134 10.55 20.11 -2.96
C SER A 134 11.00 19.05 -3.96
N MET A 135 10.07 18.52 -4.76
CA MET A 135 10.38 17.56 -5.82
C MET A 135 11.22 18.16 -6.94
N ALA A 136 10.94 19.42 -7.33
CA ALA A 136 11.72 20.13 -8.34
C ALA A 136 13.17 20.33 -7.90
N ARG A 137 13.40 20.63 -6.62
CA ARG A 137 14.77 20.73 -6.05
C ARG A 137 15.51 19.40 -6.09
N VAL A 138 14.84 18.29 -5.76
CA VAL A 138 15.46 16.96 -5.87
C VAL A 138 15.84 16.64 -7.32
N ALA A 139 14.99 17.00 -8.28
CA ALA A 139 15.30 16.82 -9.70
C ALA A 139 16.48 17.71 -10.16
N GLU A 140 16.58 18.93 -9.64
CA GLU A 140 17.70 19.85 -9.86
C GLU A 140 19.01 19.31 -9.27
N GLU A 141 19.01 18.82 -8.04
CA GLU A 141 20.18 18.21 -7.40
C GLU A 141 20.68 16.96 -8.16
N LEU A 142 19.76 16.15 -8.69
CA LEU A 142 20.12 15.01 -9.54
C LEU A 142 20.74 15.45 -10.87
N LEU A 143 20.29 16.57 -11.43
CA LEU A 143 20.91 17.16 -12.62
C LEU A 143 22.30 17.71 -12.31
N ASP A 144 22.47 18.41 -11.19
CA ASP A 144 23.76 18.97 -10.80
C ASP A 144 24.78 17.85 -10.52
N GLN A 145 24.39 16.75 -9.88
CA GLN A 145 25.23 15.57 -9.72
C GLN A 145 25.68 14.96 -11.06
N VAL A 146 24.80 15.04 -12.07
CA VAL A 146 25.11 14.61 -13.42
C VAL A 146 26.10 15.55 -14.11
N PHE A 147 26.01 16.86 -13.86
CA PHE A 147 26.82 17.88 -14.52
C PHE A 147 28.16 18.20 -13.80
N GLU A 148 28.26 18.05 -12.48
CA GLU A 148 29.52 18.24 -11.73
C GLU A 148 30.60 17.20 -12.09
N ALA A 149 30.22 16.10 -12.76
CA ALA A 149 31.17 15.15 -13.35
C ALA A 149 31.89 15.67 -14.61
N ALA A 150 31.57 16.87 -15.11
CA ALA A 150 32.17 17.45 -16.32
C ALA A 150 33.02 18.71 -16.00
N PRO A 151 34.30 18.77 -16.43
CA PRO A 151 35.12 19.95 -16.21
C PRO A 151 34.66 21.13 -17.09
N PRO A 152 34.73 22.39 -16.60
CA PRO A 152 34.32 23.53 -17.38
C PRO A 152 35.45 23.93 -18.32
N LYS A 153 35.25 23.79 -19.64
CA LYS A 153 35.84 24.67 -20.68
C LYS A 153 35.28 24.35 -22.07
N GLY A 154 34.30 25.15 -22.48
CA GLY A 154 34.13 25.61 -23.87
C GLY A 154 34.00 24.56 -24.98
N GLY A 155 33.52 23.35 -24.69
CA GLY A 155 33.26 22.30 -25.68
C GLY A 155 31.97 21.55 -25.35
N PHE A 156 31.45 20.78 -26.32
CA PHE A 156 30.30 19.91 -26.11
C PHE A 156 30.55 19.00 -24.90
N ILE A 157 29.71 19.13 -23.86
CA ILE A 157 29.75 18.21 -22.71
C ILE A 157 29.11 16.91 -23.18
N THR A 158 29.93 15.88 -23.36
CA THR A 158 29.41 14.51 -23.55
C THR A 158 29.27 13.91 -22.16
N VAL A 159 28.06 13.93 -21.61
CA VAL A 159 27.74 13.28 -20.34
C VAL A 159 27.50 11.80 -20.63
N SER A 160 28.37 10.90 -20.13
CA SER A 160 28.10 9.46 -20.15
C SER A 160 27.30 9.09 -18.91
N LEU A 161 25.98 8.98 -19.05
CA LEU A 161 25.10 8.50 -17.99
C LEU A 161 25.05 6.98 -18.00
N ASN A 162 25.08 6.35 -16.83
CA ASN A 162 24.72 4.95 -16.70
C ASN A 162 23.18 4.79 -16.71
N ARG A 163 22.70 3.56 -16.94
CA ARG A 163 21.26 3.28 -17.04
C ARG A 163 20.50 3.66 -15.76
N ASP A 164 21.08 3.39 -14.60
CA ASP A 164 20.43 3.65 -13.32
C ASP A 164 20.23 5.15 -13.07
N GLN A 165 21.21 5.99 -13.48
CA GLN A 165 21.10 7.45 -13.43
C GLN A 165 20.02 7.98 -14.39
N ILE A 166 19.91 7.41 -15.59
CA ILE A 166 18.85 7.78 -16.55
C ILE A 166 17.48 7.42 -15.98
N ASP A 167 17.34 6.22 -15.39
CA ASP A 167 16.08 5.75 -14.84
C ASP A 167 15.66 6.59 -13.61
N ALA A 168 16.61 6.90 -12.71
CA ALA A 168 16.37 7.76 -11.55
C ALA A 168 15.95 9.19 -11.95
N TYR A 169 16.66 9.81 -12.89
CA TYR A 169 16.31 11.14 -13.39
C TYR A 169 14.96 11.13 -14.10
N SER A 170 14.72 10.14 -14.97
CA SER A 170 13.46 10.01 -15.71
C SER A 170 12.27 9.84 -14.76
N PHE A 171 12.44 9.08 -13.67
CA PHE A 171 11.42 8.93 -12.64
C PHE A 171 11.15 10.23 -11.90
N ALA A 172 12.20 10.91 -11.42
CA ALA A 172 12.07 12.19 -10.71
C ALA A 172 11.38 13.25 -11.59
N TYR A 173 11.81 13.37 -12.84
CA TYR A 173 11.27 14.33 -13.79
C TYR A 173 9.79 14.06 -14.13
N LYS A 174 9.42 12.80 -14.37
CA LYS A 174 8.02 12.42 -14.62
C LYS A 174 7.12 12.76 -13.43
N ASN A 175 7.54 12.42 -12.21
CA ASN A 175 6.75 12.72 -11.02
C ASN A 175 6.54 14.22 -10.80
N VAL A 176 7.56 15.05 -11.06
CA VAL A 176 7.43 16.52 -10.99
C VAL A 176 6.44 17.02 -12.04
N LEU A 177 6.54 16.53 -13.28
CA LEU A 177 5.64 16.93 -14.37
C LEU A 177 4.19 16.54 -14.10
N ASP A 178 3.94 15.30 -13.70
CA ASP A 178 2.58 14.81 -13.43
C ASP A 178 1.94 15.62 -12.30
N ARG A 179 2.70 15.89 -11.23
CA ARG A 179 2.21 16.71 -10.11
C ARG A 179 1.95 18.16 -10.50
N ALA A 180 2.76 18.74 -11.38
CA ALA A 180 2.54 20.09 -11.92
C ALA A 180 1.28 20.16 -12.80
N ILE A 181 1.02 19.12 -13.59
CA ILE A 181 -0.20 19.00 -14.42
C ILE A 181 -1.44 18.94 -13.53
N ASP A 182 -1.43 18.09 -12.51
CA ASP A 182 -2.54 17.96 -11.55
C ASP A 182 -2.83 19.30 -10.85
N LEU A 183 -1.77 19.98 -10.40
CA LEU A 183 -1.90 21.26 -9.72
C LEU A 183 -2.47 22.34 -10.65
N LYS A 184 -2.04 22.37 -11.91
CA LYS A 184 -2.58 23.27 -12.93
C LYS A 184 -4.06 23.00 -13.15
N GLN A 185 -4.46 21.74 -13.27
CA GLN A 185 -5.87 21.37 -13.44
C GLN A 185 -6.72 21.79 -12.23
N ALA A 186 -6.22 21.55 -11.01
CA ALA A 186 -6.88 21.97 -9.79
C ALA A 186 -7.05 23.48 -9.69
N PHE A 187 -6.01 24.25 -10.04
CA PHE A 187 -6.08 25.71 -10.06
C PHE A 187 -7.15 26.23 -11.03
N TYR A 188 -7.24 25.68 -12.24
CA TYR A 188 -8.29 26.07 -13.19
C TYR A 188 -9.68 25.66 -12.70
N ALA A 189 -9.84 24.47 -12.12
CA ALA A 189 -11.11 24.03 -11.55
C ALA A 189 -11.61 24.98 -10.44
N ALA A 190 -10.71 25.43 -9.57
CA ALA A 190 -11.01 26.40 -8.51
C ALA A 190 -11.42 27.78 -9.05
N ALA A 191 -10.78 28.23 -10.13
CA ALA A 191 -11.09 29.51 -10.77
C ALA A 191 -12.47 29.49 -11.46
N TYR A 192 -12.83 28.40 -12.15
CA TYR A 192 -14.12 28.26 -12.82
C TYR A 192 -15.29 28.14 -11.85
N ALA A 193 -15.08 27.56 -10.66
CA ALA A 193 -16.12 27.43 -9.62
C ALA A 193 -16.62 28.79 -9.08
N ARG A 194 -15.80 29.87 -9.12
CA ARG A 194 -16.22 31.22 -8.68
C ARG A 194 -17.04 32.00 -9.70
N HIS A 195 -16.97 31.65 -10.99
CA HIS A 195 -17.65 32.44 -12.02
C HIS A 195 -19.15 32.11 -12.16
N TRP A 196 -19.64 31.11 -11.43
CA TRP A 196 -21.04 30.64 -11.47
C TRP A 196 -21.70 30.53 -10.08
N SER A 197 -21.18 31.23 -9.07
CA SER A 197 -21.78 31.38 -7.73
C SER A 197 -22.15 32.84 -7.46
#